data_AF-A0AAW4KYX1-F1
#
_entry.id   AF-A0AAW4KYX1-F1
#
_cell.length_a   1.000
_cell.length_b   1.000
_cell.length_c   1.000
_cell.angle_alpha   90.00
_cell.angle_beta   90.00
_cell.angle_gamma   90.00
#
_symmetry.space_group_name_H-M   'P 1'
#
loop_
_entity.id
_entity.type
_entity.pdbx_description
1 polymer ?
#
loop_
_entity_poly.entity_id
_entity_poly.type
_entity_poly.pdbx_seq_one_letter_code
_entity_poly.pdbx_strand_id
1 'polypeptide(L)'
;MSPLERTTDEPTNEERADRIDTVMQAYCLTLEERDFDGDEDDVKDMLTDLMHFCERMEIDFEENLRVARNNYEHERHAKNGTPNTIGCPVCGCFLEVSRTDTLLGIDREIFDCQNCDETFIRELTVADSPIERAVKCVGCGNMIPQSSARVFYQRDDYAHFIGKCCWDKRLSS
;
A
#
# COMPACT_ATOMS: atom_id res chain seq x y z
N MET A 1 30.29 16.73 28.46
CA MET A 1 29.93 15.98 27.24
C MET A 1 28.48 16.33 26.95
N SER A 2 28.24 17.18 25.95
CA SER A 2 26.89 17.55 25.54
C SER A 2 26.30 16.38 24.73
N PRO A 3 25.04 15.99 24.93
CA PRO A 3 24.37 15.03 24.06
C PRO A 3 24.32 15.61 22.66
N LEU A 4 24.72 14.81 21.66
CA LEU A 4 24.63 15.15 20.26
C LEU A 4 23.15 15.39 19.92
N GLU A 5 22.76 16.65 19.74
CA GLU A 5 21.51 17.02 19.07
C GLU A 5 21.59 16.42 17.67
N ARG A 6 20.87 15.32 17.46
CA ARG A 6 20.64 14.78 16.13
C ARG A 6 19.64 15.72 15.46
N THR A 7 20.15 16.77 14.84
CA THR A 7 19.38 17.60 13.91
C THR A 7 19.03 16.72 12.72
N THR A 8 17.86 16.10 12.75
CA THR A 8 17.29 15.53 11.55
C THR A 8 16.88 16.74 10.70
N ASP A 9 17.60 17.00 9.60
CA ASP A 9 17.27 18.04 8.60
C ASP A 9 15.91 17.80 7.90
N GLU A 10 15.19 16.74 8.28
CA GLU A 10 13.87 16.42 7.75
C GLU A 10 12.78 17.28 8.42
N PRO A 11 11.91 17.92 7.64
CA PRO A 11 10.81 18.71 8.18
C PRO A 11 9.82 17.83 8.93
N THR A 12 9.30 18.35 10.03
CA THR A 12 8.19 17.75 10.77
C THR A 12 6.90 17.75 9.94
N ASN A 13 5.94 16.89 10.31
CA ASN A 13 4.64 16.83 9.63
C ASN A 13 3.86 18.17 9.72
N GLU A 14 4.08 18.95 10.78
CA GLU A 14 3.47 20.27 10.96
C GLU A 14 4.13 21.29 10.02
N GLU A 15 5.46 21.34 9.94
CA GLU A 15 6.16 22.18 8.97
C GLU A 15 5.83 21.81 7.51
N ARG A 16 5.55 20.54 7.22
CA ARG A 16 5.03 20.12 5.91
C ARG A 16 3.62 20.64 5.64
N ALA A 17 2.75 20.66 6.65
CA ALA A 17 1.40 21.22 6.56
C ALA A 17 1.43 22.75 6.36
N ASP A 18 2.31 23.46 7.09
CA ASP A 18 2.46 24.91 6.96
C ASP A 18 2.94 25.32 5.55
N ARG A 19 3.76 24.49 4.90
CA ARG A 19 4.20 24.72 3.52
C ARG A 19 3.04 24.68 2.53
N ILE A 20 2.09 23.76 2.71
CA ILE A 20 0.95 23.65 1.78
C ILE A 20 -0.10 24.73 2.06
N ASP A 21 -0.21 25.24 3.29
CA ASP A 21 -1.09 26.37 3.62
C ASP A 21 -0.82 27.59 2.72
N THR A 22 0.47 27.95 2.56
CA THR A 22 0.86 29.05 1.67
C THR A 22 0.48 28.81 0.21
N VAL A 23 0.54 27.55 -0.25
CA VAL A 23 0.17 27.19 -1.63
C VAL A 23 -1.34 27.27 -1.82
N MET A 24 -2.13 26.76 -0.86
CA MET A 24 -3.60 26.85 -0.90
C MET A 24 -4.08 28.29 -0.89
N GLN A 25 -3.48 29.14 -0.06
CA GLN A 25 -3.77 30.57 -0.04
C GLN A 25 -3.51 31.21 -1.41
N ALA A 26 -2.34 30.96 -2.00
CA ALA A 26 -2.03 31.49 -3.32
C ALA A 26 -2.97 30.96 -4.43
N TYR A 27 -3.35 29.69 -4.36
CA TYR A 27 -4.27 29.05 -5.31
C TYR A 27 -5.64 29.73 -5.28
N CYS A 28 -6.27 29.84 -4.11
CA CYS A 28 -7.60 30.47 -3.94
C CYS A 28 -7.57 31.95 -4.31
N LEU A 29 -6.53 32.68 -3.89
CA LEU A 29 -6.36 34.10 -4.23
C LEU A 29 -6.24 34.31 -5.75
N THR A 30 -5.58 33.40 -6.45
CA THR A 30 -5.33 33.56 -7.90
C THR A 30 -6.55 33.20 -8.74
N LEU A 31 -7.33 32.20 -8.34
CA LEU A 31 -8.48 31.72 -9.12
C LEU A 31 -9.79 32.42 -8.79
N GLU A 32 -9.99 32.76 -7.51
CA GLU A 32 -11.28 33.21 -6.99
C GLU A 32 -11.22 34.56 -6.26
N GLU A 33 -10.03 35.17 -6.19
CA GLU A 33 -9.80 36.45 -5.50
C GLU A 33 -10.23 36.42 -4.02
N ARG A 34 -10.15 35.25 -3.38
CA ARG A 34 -10.45 35.05 -1.95
C ARG A 34 -9.35 34.28 -1.23
N ASP A 35 -9.31 34.46 0.09
CA ASP A 35 -8.45 33.66 0.97
C ASP A 35 -8.98 32.22 1.07
N PHE A 36 -8.06 31.27 1.27
CA PHE A 36 -8.39 29.91 1.63
C PHE A 36 -8.90 29.87 3.07
N ASP A 37 -10.09 29.30 3.27
CA ASP A 37 -10.78 29.21 4.56
C ASP A 37 -10.90 27.78 5.09
N GLY A 38 -10.27 26.81 4.42
CA GLY A 38 -10.31 25.40 4.80
C GLY A 38 -11.36 24.57 4.06
N ASP A 39 -11.96 25.09 2.98
CA ASP A 39 -12.92 24.33 2.16
C ASP A 39 -12.27 23.07 1.55
N GLU A 40 -12.96 21.93 1.69
CA GLU A 40 -12.55 20.67 1.09
C GLU A 40 -12.67 20.69 -0.45
N ASP A 41 -13.59 21.49 -0.99
CA ASP A 41 -13.79 21.58 -2.43
C ASP A 41 -12.59 22.26 -3.11
N ASP A 42 -11.98 23.27 -2.48
CA ASP A 42 -10.72 23.89 -2.96
C ASP A 42 -9.58 22.88 -3.05
N VAL A 43 -9.50 21.96 -2.09
CA VAL A 43 -8.48 20.90 -2.09
C VAL A 43 -8.73 19.92 -3.24
N LYS A 44 -9.99 19.55 -3.50
CA LYS A 44 -10.35 18.65 -4.62
C LYS A 44 -10.06 19.31 -5.96
N ASP A 45 -10.36 20.60 -6.09
CA ASP A 45 -10.12 21.36 -7.32
C ASP A 45 -8.61 21.51 -7.56
N MET A 46 -7.82 21.83 -6.53
CA MET A 46 -6.35 21.87 -6.65
C MET A 46 -5.77 20.52 -7.06
N LEU A 47 -6.27 19.42 -6.50
CA LEU A 47 -5.83 18.07 -6.89
C LEU A 47 -6.19 17.76 -8.35
N THR A 48 -7.37 18.17 -8.79
CA THR A 48 -7.83 18.00 -10.18
C THR A 48 -6.94 18.79 -11.15
N ASP A 49 -6.63 20.04 -10.83
CA ASP A 49 -5.73 20.88 -11.62
C ASP A 49 -4.29 20.35 -11.62
N LEU A 50 -3.83 19.79 -10.50
CA LEU A 50 -2.52 19.16 -10.41
C LEU A 50 -2.43 17.91 -11.31
N MET A 51 -3.51 17.12 -11.42
CA MET A 51 -3.57 15.98 -12.35
C MET A 51 -3.45 16.45 -13.81
N HIS A 52 -4.20 17.49 -14.20
CA HIS A 52 -4.07 18.07 -15.54
C HIS A 52 -2.69 18.70 -15.80
N PHE A 53 -2.09 19.31 -14.77
CA PHE A 53 -0.72 19.82 -14.83
C PHE A 53 0.27 18.69 -15.09
N CYS A 54 0.17 17.58 -14.35
CA CYS A 54 1.02 16.41 -14.53
C CYS A 54 0.87 15.79 -15.92
N GLU A 55 -0.36 15.67 -16.43
CA GLU A 55 -0.61 15.22 -17.82
C GLU A 55 0.12 16.12 -18.83
N ARG A 56 -0.03 17.44 -18.71
CA ARG A 56 0.62 18.41 -19.60
C ARG A 56 2.15 18.35 -19.52
N MET A 57 2.70 18.06 -18.35
CA MET A 57 4.14 18.03 -18.10
C MET A 57 4.77 16.64 -18.29
N GLU A 58 3.98 15.64 -18.71
CA GLU A 58 4.38 14.23 -18.81
C GLU A 58 4.96 13.66 -17.50
N ILE A 59 4.38 14.08 -16.36
CA ILE A 59 4.70 13.58 -15.02
C ILE A 59 3.69 12.49 -14.65
N ASP A 60 4.18 11.34 -14.21
CA ASP A 60 3.32 10.25 -13.72
C ASP A 60 2.72 10.60 -12.35
N PHE A 61 1.49 11.13 -12.36
CA PHE A 61 0.80 11.55 -11.15
C PHE A 61 0.54 10.37 -10.20
N GLU A 62 0.13 9.22 -10.73
CA GLU A 62 -0.24 8.06 -9.91
C GLU A 62 0.99 7.47 -9.19
N GLU A 63 2.13 7.39 -9.88
CA GLU A 63 3.37 6.93 -9.26
C GLU A 63 3.86 7.91 -8.17
N ASN A 64 3.77 9.22 -8.41
CA ASN A 64 4.14 10.22 -7.41
C ASN A 64 3.19 10.22 -6.21
N LEU A 65 1.87 10.08 -6.44
CA LEU A 65 0.88 9.96 -5.38
C LEU A 65 1.11 8.70 -4.52
N ARG A 66 1.47 7.59 -5.17
CA ARG A 66 1.84 6.34 -4.47
C ARG A 66 3.03 6.55 -3.53
N VAL A 67 4.09 7.17 -4.02
CA VAL A 67 5.29 7.47 -3.20
C VAL A 67 4.96 8.45 -2.07
N ALA A 68 4.17 9.49 -2.35
CA ALA A 68 3.76 10.48 -1.37
C ALA A 68 2.93 9.86 -0.22
N ARG A 69 1.98 8.96 -0.54
CA ARG A 69 1.20 8.22 0.46
C ARG A 69 2.08 7.40 1.39
N ASN A 70 3.02 6.65 0.82
CA ASN A 70 3.95 5.84 1.62
C ASN A 70 4.80 6.71 2.57
N ASN A 71 5.34 7.83 2.07
CA ASN A 71 6.10 8.76 2.90
C ASN A 71 5.25 9.35 4.04
N TYR A 72 4.03 9.81 3.74
CA TYR A 72 3.11 10.36 4.73
C TYR A 72 2.76 9.34 5.83
N GLU A 73 2.45 8.11 5.44
CA GLU A 73 2.16 7.02 6.37
C GLU A 73 3.38 6.73 7.25
N HIS A 74 4.56 6.54 6.65
CA HIS A 74 5.81 6.30 7.38
C HIS A 74 6.10 7.38 8.42
N GLU A 75 5.98 8.66 8.04
CA GLU A 75 6.17 9.81 8.95
C GLU A 75 5.14 9.83 10.09
N ARG A 76 3.86 9.57 9.78
CA ARG A 76 2.79 9.48 10.79
C ARG A 76 3.05 8.35 11.79
N HIS A 77 3.55 7.21 11.34
CA HIS A 77 3.84 6.06 12.21
C HIS A 77 5.10 6.24 13.05
N ALA A 78 6.16 6.86 12.51
CA ALA A 78 7.34 7.24 13.29
C ALA A 78 6.97 8.15 14.47
N LYS A 79 6.01 9.07 14.29
CA LYS A 79 5.46 9.92 15.36
C LYS A 79 4.64 9.14 16.40
N ASN A 80 3.98 8.06 15.99
CA ASN A 80 3.07 7.26 16.82
C ASN A 80 3.72 6.03 17.49
N GLY A 81 5.00 5.74 17.23
CA GLY A 81 5.75 4.67 17.91
C GLY A 81 5.25 3.24 17.64
N THR A 82 4.61 2.99 16.49
CA THR A 82 4.09 1.66 16.13
C THR A 82 5.17 0.85 15.40
N PRO A 83 5.79 -0.19 16.00
CA PRO A 83 7.08 -0.71 15.51
C PRO A 83 6.98 -1.83 14.46
N ASN A 84 5.79 -2.25 14.05
CA ASN A 84 5.63 -3.52 13.34
C ASN A 84 4.58 -3.49 12.23
N THR A 85 4.63 -2.44 11.40
CA THR A 85 3.74 -2.30 10.26
C THR A 85 4.31 -3.03 9.04
N ILE A 86 3.47 -3.84 8.40
CA ILE A 86 3.79 -4.64 7.23
C ILE A 86 3.43 -3.80 6.00
N GLY A 87 4.40 -3.50 5.13
CA GLY A 87 4.15 -2.79 3.88
C GLY A 87 3.80 -3.72 2.72
N CYS A 88 2.95 -3.26 1.80
CA CYS A 88 2.63 -3.96 0.57
C CYS A 88 3.89 -4.07 -0.31
N PRO A 89 4.34 -5.28 -0.69
CA PRO A 89 5.51 -5.48 -1.54
C PRO A 89 5.38 -4.85 -2.94
N VAL A 90 4.16 -4.57 -3.38
CA VAL A 90 3.88 -4.07 -4.73
C VAL A 90 3.81 -2.54 -4.74
N CYS A 91 2.95 -1.95 -3.90
CA CYS A 91 2.74 -0.49 -3.92
C CYS A 91 3.33 0.25 -2.73
N GLY A 92 3.84 -0.44 -1.71
CA GLY A 92 4.44 0.16 -0.52
C GLY A 92 3.43 0.64 0.53
N CYS A 93 2.13 0.69 0.20
CA CYS A 93 1.08 1.07 1.16
C CYS A 93 1.03 0.11 2.34
N PHE A 94 0.60 0.61 3.50
CA PHE A 94 0.43 -0.23 4.67
C PHE A 94 -0.58 -1.38 4.46
N LEU A 95 -0.27 -2.54 5.03
CA LEU A 95 -1.15 -3.70 5.06
C LEU A 95 -1.63 -3.97 6.48
N GLU A 96 -2.96 -4.00 6.63
CA GLU A 96 -3.65 -4.52 7.81
C GLU A 96 -4.11 -5.95 7.56
N VAL A 97 -4.14 -6.76 8.62
CA VAL A 97 -4.71 -8.11 8.56
C VAL A 97 -6.20 -7.98 8.24
N SER A 98 -6.58 -8.37 7.03
CA SER A 98 -7.97 -8.34 6.57
C SER A 98 -8.77 -9.51 7.14
N ARG A 99 -8.13 -10.69 7.23
CA ARG A 99 -8.71 -11.88 7.86
C ARG A 99 -7.63 -12.89 8.24
N THR A 100 -7.99 -13.83 9.10
CA THR A 100 -7.17 -15.01 9.41
C THR A 100 -7.91 -16.29 9.04
N ASP A 101 -7.15 -17.32 8.66
CA ASP A 101 -7.70 -18.66 8.45
C ASP A 101 -6.67 -19.75 8.74
N THR A 102 -7.12 -21.00 8.66
CA THR A 102 -6.25 -22.18 8.75
C THR A 102 -6.41 -23.00 7.47
N LEU A 103 -5.32 -23.25 6.75
CA LEU A 103 -5.32 -24.12 5.57
C LEU A 103 -4.27 -25.23 5.73
N LEU A 104 -4.69 -26.48 5.58
CA LEU A 104 -3.82 -27.66 5.76
C LEU A 104 -3.13 -27.70 7.14
N GLY A 105 -3.78 -27.18 8.18
CA GLY A 105 -3.24 -27.11 9.54
C GLY A 105 -2.23 -25.99 9.76
N ILE A 106 -2.09 -25.06 8.82
CA ILE A 106 -1.24 -23.87 8.93
C ILE A 106 -2.14 -22.66 9.18
N ASP A 107 -1.93 -21.97 10.29
CA ASP A 107 -2.60 -20.70 10.61
C ASP A 107 -1.96 -19.55 9.82
N ARG A 108 -2.80 -18.65 9.31
CA ARG A 108 -2.39 -17.64 8.33
C ARG A 108 -3.10 -16.32 8.56
N GLU A 109 -2.40 -15.24 8.27
CA GLU A 109 -2.98 -13.92 8.09
C GLU A 109 -3.05 -13.60 6.60
N ILE A 110 -4.15 -12.98 6.21
CA ILE A 110 -4.42 -12.55 4.85
C ILE A 110 -4.55 -11.03 4.85
N PHE A 111 -3.87 -10.39 3.92
CA PHE A 111 -3.81 -8.94 3.76
C PHE A 111 -4.32 -8.58 2.36
N ASP A 112 -5.40 -7.81 2.28
CA ASP A 112 -5.96 -7.32 1.02
C ASP A 112 -5.55 -5.85 0.83
N CYS A 113 -4.66 -5.59 -0.11
CA CYS A 113 -4.15 -4.24 -0.36
C CYS A 113 -5.19 -3.39 -1.10
N GLN A 114 -5.75 -2.39 -0.43
CA GLN A 114 -6.79 -1.52 -1.00
C GLN A 114 -6.30 -0.60 -2.13
N ASN A 115 -4.99 -0.51 -2.36
CA ASN A 115 -4.41 0.39 -3.37
C ASN A 115 -4.02 -0.31 -4.67
N CYS A 116 -3.66 -1.60 -4.62
CA CYS A 116 -3.26 -2.36 -5.82
C CYS A 116 -4.08 -3.63 -6.03
N ASP A 117 -5.11 -3.86 -5.21
CA ASP A 117 -5.98 -5.03 -5.24
C ASP A 117 -5.28 -6.39 -5.12
N GLU A 118 -4.00 -6.38 -4.74
CA GLU A 118 -3.22 -7.58 -4.49
C GLU A 118 -3.48 -8.12 -3.08
N THR A 119 -3.58 -9.44 -2.98
CA THR A 119 -3.69 -10.16 -1.71
C THR A 119 -2.34 -10.75 -1.32
N PHE A 120 -1.99 -10.68 -0.04
CA PHE A 120 -0.79 -11.26 0.54
C PHE A 120 -1.14 -12.21 1.68
N ILE A 121 -0.27 -13.19 1.92
CA ILE A 121 -0.39 -14.16 3.02
C ILE A 121 0.88 -14.12 3.86
N ARG A 122 0.71 -14.23 5.18
CA ARG A 122 1.77 -14.58 6.13
C ARG A 122 1.39 -15.89 6.83
N GLU A 123 2.23 -16.90 6.72
CA GLU A 123 2.05 -18.15 7.47
C GLU A 123 2.61 -17.99 8.89
N LEU A 124 1.86 -18.39 9.90
CA LEU A 124 2.23 -18.22 11.31
C LEU A 124 2.97 -19.44 11.89
N THR A 125 3.47 -20.32 11.02
CA THR A 125 4.20 -21.54 11.43
C THR A 125 5.54 -21.24 12.05
N VAL A 126 6.14 -20.09 11.73
CA VAL A 126 7.43 -19.65 12.24
C VAL A 126 7.35 -18.17 12.61
N ALA A 127 8.09 -17.78 13.65
CA ALA A 127 8.28 -16.37 13.97
C ALA A 127 8.94 -15.66 12.77
N ASP A 128 8.46 -14.46 12.46
CA ASP A 128 8.96 -13.62 11.37
C ASP A 128 8.83 -14.21 9.96
N SER A 129 7.79 -15.03 9.70
CA SER A 129 7.48 -15.46 8.34
C SER A 129 7.30 -14.24 7.41
N PRO A 130 7.92 -14.26 6.21
CA PRO A 130 7.70 -13.20 5.25
C PRO A 130 6.25 -13.15 4.81
N ILE A 131 5.81 -11.96 4.41
CA ILE A 131 4.60 -11.82 3.61
C ILE A 131 4.90 -12.22 2.18
N GLU A 132 3.95 -12.88 1.53
CA GLU A 132 4.09 -13.32 0.17
C GLU A 132 2.82 -13.05 -0.62
N ARG A 133 2.94 -12.82 -1.94
CA ARG A 133 1.79 -12.69 -2.82
C ARG A 133 0.95 -13.97 -2.77
N ALA A 134 -0.35 -13.79 -2.70
CA ALA A 134 -1.32 -14.87 -2.66
C ALA A 134 -1.97 -15.05 -4.03
N VAL A 135 -2.16 -16.30 -4.43
CA VAL A 135 -2.90 -16.67 -5.64
C VAL A 135 -4.10 -17.54 -5.29
N LYS A 136 -5.13 -17.51 -6.13
CA LYS A 136 -6.35 -18.30 -5.93
C LYS A 136 -6.16 -19.72 -6.48
N CYS A 137 -6.37 -20.73 -5.65
CA CYS A 137 -6.38 -22.13 -6.09
C CYS A 137 -7.61 -22.39 -6.97
N VAL A 138 -7.41 -22.84 -8.22
CA VAL A 138 -8.51 -23.15 -9.14
C VAL A 138 -9.38 -24.33 -8.70
N GLY A 139 -8.87 -25.21 -7.83
CA GLY A 139 -9.60 -26.39 -7.37
C GLY A 139 -10.63 -26.12 -6.27
N CYS A 140 -10.32 -25.21 -5.33
CA CYS A 140 -11.18 -24.93 -4.18
C CYS A 140 -11.46 -23.45 -3.91
N GLY A 141 -10.82 -22.54 -4.65
CA GLY A 141 -10.97 -21.10 -4.46
C GLY A 141 -10.20 -20.50 -3.27
N ASN A 142 -9.52 -21.32 -2.45
CA ASN A 142 -8.71 -20.80 -1.35
C ASN A 142 -7.51 -20.00 -1.85
N MET A 143 -7.16 -18.94 -1.12
CA MET A 143 -5.91 -18.23 -1.33
C MET A 143 -4.74 -19.09 -0.82
N ILE A 144 -3.66 -19.15 -1.58
CA ILE A 144 -2.44 -19.91 -1.27
C ILE A 144 -1.20 -19.03 -1.55
N PRO A 145 -0.09 -19.20 -0.81
CA PRO A 145 1.17 -18.55 -1.15
C PRO A 145 1.60 -18.93 -2.57
N GLN A 146 2.01 -17.96 -3.38
CA GLN A 146 2.41 -18.19 -4.77
C GLN A 146 3.57 -19.19 -4.91
N SER A 147 4.51 -19.19 -3.97
CA SER A 147 5.67 -20.07 -3.85
C SER A 147 5.27 -21.53 -3.62
N SER A 148 4.13 -21.73 -2.97
CA SER A 148 3.54 -23.05 -2.71
C SER A 148 2.65 -23.53 -3.86
N ALA A 149 2.30 -22.65 -4.79
CA ALA A 149 1.40 -22.90 -5.88
C ALA A 149 2.10 -23.53 -7.09
N ARG A 150 1.36 -24.33 -7.85
CA ARG A 150 1.80 -24.84 -9.16
C ARG A 150 0.98 -24.16 -10.24
N VAL A 151 1.64 -23.81 -11.34
CA VAL A 151 0.95 -23.36 -12.54
C VAL A 151 0.14 -24.53 -13.09
N PHE A 152 -1.17 -24.41 -13.09
CA PHE A 152 -2.10 -25.39 -13.65
C PHE A 152 -2.31 -25.15 -15.16
N TYR A 153 -2.36 -23.88 -15.54
CA TYR A 153 -2.49 -23.44 -16.93
C TYR A 153 -1.87 -22.06 -17.08
N GLN A 154 -1.19 -21.81 -18.18
CA GLN A 154 -0.64 -20.50 -18.52
C GLN A 154 -0.84 -20.22 -20.00
N ARG A 155 -1.23 -18.98 -20.30
CA ARG A 155 -1.31 -18.44 -21.65
C ARG A 155 -0.94 -16.98 -21.58
N ASP A 156 0.05 -16.58 -22.37
CA ASP A 156 0.60 -15.22 -22.38
C ASP A 156 1.00 -14.77 -20.96
N ASP A 157 0.48 -13.65 -20.47
CA ASP A 157 0.70 -13.10 -19.13
C ASP A 157 -0.26 -13.67 -18.05
N TYR A 158 -1.22 -14.50 -18.46
CA TYR A 158 -2.25 -15.05 -17.58
C TYR A 158 -1.89 -16.47 -17.10
N ALA A 159 -1.93 -16.68 -15.78
CA ALA A 159 -1.68 -17.97 -15.16
C ALA A 159 -2.77 -18.35 -14.15
N HIS A 160 -3.19 -19.61 -14.21
CA HIS A 160 -4.03 -20.26 -13.22
C HIS A 160 -3.19 -21.14 -12.31
N PHE A 161 -3.48 -21.09 -11.01
CA PHE A 161 -2.68 -21.76 -9.99
C PHE A 161 -3.47 -22.84 -9.27
N ILE A 162 -2.81 -23.94 -8.93
CA ILE A 162 -3.34 -25.01 -8.07
C ILE A 162 -2.41 -25.25 -6.89
N GLY A 163 -2.97 -25.30 -5.69
CA GLY A 163 -2.22 -25.54 -4.45
C GLY A 163 -2.27 -26.99 -4.00
N LYS A 164 -1.44 -27.33 -3.01
CA LYS A 164 -1.47 -28.63 -2.32
C LYS A 164 -2.84 -28.98 -1.75
N CYS A 165 -3.64 -27.96 -1.40
CA CYS A 165 -5.02 -28.13 -0.93
C CYS A 165 -5.93 -28.91 -1.91
N CYS A 166 -5.58 -28.99 -3.20
CA CYS A 166 -6.31 -29.76 -4.21
C CYS A 166 -5.43 -30.69 -5.05
N TRP A 167 -4.13 -30.41 -5.19
CA TRP A 167 -3.23 -31.21 -6.03
C TRP A 167 -3.06 -32.64 -5.52
N ASP A 168 -2.84 -32.83 -4.22
CA ASP A 168 -2.55 -34.16 -3.65
C ASP A 168 -3.77 -35.10 -3.70
N LYS A 169 -4.99 -34.53 -3.71
CA LYS A 169 -6.25 -35.27 -3.89
C LYS A 169 -6.42 -35.84 -5.31
N ARG A 170 -5.70 -35.33 -6.31
CA ARG A 170 -5.73 -35.83 -7.69
C ARG A 170 -4.74 -36.96 -7.97
N LEU A 171 -3.73 -37.14 -7.13
CA LEU A 171 -2.77 -38.25 -7.22
C LEU A 171 -3.27 -39.51 -6.51
N SER A 172 -4.40 -39.43 -5.80
CA SER A 172 -5.02 -40.53 -5.08
C SER A 172 -6.27 -41.08 -5.78
N SER A 173 -6.51 -40.68 -7.04
CA SER A 173 -7.61 -41.11 -7.91
C SER A 173 -7.10 -41.72 -9.21
#